data_AF-A0A522I7F9-F1
#
_entry.id   AF-A0A522I7F9-F1
#
_cell.length_a   1.000
_cell.length_b   1.000
_cell.length_c   1.000
_cell.angle_alpha   90.00
_cell.angle_beta   90.00
_cell.angle_gamma   90.00
#
_symmetry.space_group_name_H-M   'P 1'
#
loop_
_entity.id
_entity.type
_entity.pdbx_description
1 polymer ?
#
loop_
_entity_poly.entity_id
_entity_poly.type
_entity_poly.pdbx_seq_one_letter_code
_entity_poly.pdbx_strand_id
1 'polypeptide(L)' 'MKESRSVLVPIDSSASSDLALARAIAMAVEQQAEIHVVHAIERTPAQPAFGIAVIHPLRRLK' A
#
# COMPACT_ATOMS: atom_id res chain seq x y z
N MET A 1 5.44 21.55 -19.28
CA MET A 1 5.07 20.90 -18.01
C MET A 1 6.20 19.94 -17.69
N LYS A 2 6.88 20.05 -16.53
CA LYS A 2 7.95 19.10 -16.19
C LYS A 2 7.29 17.86 -15.61
N GLU A 3 7.44 16.71 -16.25
CA GLU A 3 6.97 15.45 -15.65
C GLU A 3 7.74 15.21 -14.36
N SER A 4 7.02 15.13 -13.24
CA SER A 4 7.56 14.73 -11.95
C SER A 4 7.80 13.22 -11.96
N ARG A 5 9.06 12.80 -11.80
CA ARG A 5 9.39 11.38 -11.66
C ARG A 5 9.09 10.97 -10.22
N SER A 6 8.32 9.91 -10.04
CA SER A 6 7.95 9.39 -8.73
C SER A 6 8.05 7.88 -8.70
N VAL A 7 8.51 7.33 -7.56
CA VAL A 7 8.58 5.89 -7.29
C VAL A 7 7.61 5.57 -6.17
N LEU A 8 6.65 4.67 -6.42
CA LEU A 8 5.76 4.12 -5.39
C LEU A 8 6.39 2.87 -4.78
N VAL A 9 6.51 2.82 -3.46
CA VAL A 9 7.14 1.71 -2.73
C VAL A 9 6.14 1.14 -1.72
N PRO A 10 5.52 -0.02 -2.00
CA PRO A 10 4.73 -0.71 -1.00
C PRO A 10 5.63 -1.32 0.08
N ILE A 11 5.21 -1.20 1.35
CA ILE A 11 5.85 -1.83 2.50
C ILE A 11 4.85 -2.66 3.30
N ASP A 12 5.30 -3.80 3.81
CA ASP A 12 4.51 -4.76 4.60
C ASP A 12 5.23 -5.21 5.89
N SER A 13 6.25 -4.46 6.31
CA SER A 13 7.12 -4.76 7.47
C SER A 13 7.92 -6.05 7.35
N SER A 14 8.01 -6.66 6.17
CA SER A 14 8.94 -7.76 5.91
C SER A 14 10.33 -7.24 5.57
N ALA A 15 11.35 -8.07 5.82
CA ALA A 15 12.73 -7.79 5.38
C ALA A 15 12.85 -7.62 3.85
N SER A 16 11.97 -8.27 3.07
CA SER A 16 11.92 -8.08 1.62
C SER A 16 11.45 -6.67 1.26
N SER A 17 10.49 -6.12 1.99
CA SER A 17 10.04 -4.74 1.78
C SER A 17 11.09 -3.70 2.19
N ASP A 18 11.89 -3.98 3.23
CA ASP A 18 13.04 -3.12 3.60
C ASP A 18 14.07 -3.05 2.47
N LEU A 19 14.40 -4.20 1.87
CA LEU A 19 15.32 -4.26 0.73
C LEU A 19 14.75 -3.53 -0.50
N ALA A 20 13.44 -3.65 -0.74
CA ALA A 20 12.77 -2.93 -1.81
C ALA A 20 12.85 -1.40 -1.61
N LEU A 21 12.64 -0.93 -0.37
CA LEU A 21 12.77 0.49 -0.01
C LEU A 21 14.20 0.99 -0.22
N ALA A 22 15.22 0.24 0.22
CA ALA A 22 16.62 0.62 0.02
C ALA A 22 16.97 0.78 -1.48
N ARG A 23 16.49 -0.15 -2.33
CA ARG A 23 16.68 -0.08 -3.78
C ARG A 23 15.94 1.10 -4.41
N ALA A 24 14.71 1.36 -3.97
CA ALA A 24 13.93 2.50 -4.44
C ALA A 24 14.59 3.84 -4.09
N ILE A 25 15.20 3.95 -2.91
CA ILE A 25 15.98 5.13 -2.52
C ILE A 25 17.16 5.34 -3.48
N ALA A 26 17.94 4.30 -3.76
CA ALA A 26 19.06 4.39 -4.71
C ALA A 26 18.58 4.86 -6.10
N MET A 27 17.52 4.25 -6.64
CA MET A 27 16.93 4.64 -7.92
C MET A 27 16.41 6.10 -7.93
N ALA A 28 15.78 6.54 -6.84
CA ALA A 28 15.21 7.87 -6.74
C ALA A 28 16.28 8.96 -6.66
N VAL A 29 17.42 8.68 -6.01
CA VAL A 29 18.59 9.57 -6.02
C VAL A 29 19.13 9.75 -7.44
N GLU A 30 19.35 8.66 -8.17
CA GLU A 30 19.85 8.69 -9.56
C GLU A 30 18.91 9.46 -10.49
N GLN A 31 17.59 9.29 -10.28
CA GLN A 31 16.56 9.86 -11.14
C GLN A 31 16.02 11.20 -10.64
N GLN A 32 16.50 11.72 -9.52
CA GLN A 32 15.93 12.89 -8.84
C GLN A 32 14.40 12.78 -8.70
N ALA A 33 13.94 11.59 -8.30
CA ALA A 33 12.53 11.25 -8.19
C ALA A 33 12.03 11.38 -6.75
N GLU A 34 10.74 11.68 -6.58
CA GLU A 34 10.06 11.58 -5.29
C GLU A 34 9.78 10.11 -4.95
N ILE A 35 9.77 9.77 -3.66
CA ILE A 35 9.40 8.44 -3.17
C ILE A 35 8.10 8.53 -2.38
N HIS A 36 7.12 7.74 -2.78
CA HIS A 36 5.88 7.54 -2.02
C HIS A 36 5.91 6.16 -1.37
N VAL A 37 6.09 6.13 -0.04
CA VAL A 37 6.04 4.89 0.73
C VAL A 37 4.61 4.61 1.16
N VAL A 38 4.09 3.41 0.87
CA VAL A 38 2.71 3.04 1.16
C VAL A 38 2.67 1.74 1.96
N HIS A 39 2.05 1.79 3.13
CA HIS A 39 1.74 0.60 3.91
C HIS A 39 0.26 0.24 3.78
N ALA A 40 -0.05 -0.96 3.30
CA ALA A 40 -1.42 -1.44 3.19
C ALA A 40 -1.84 -2.11 4.51
N ILE A 41 -2.81 -1.50 5.20
CA ILE A 41 -3.43 -2.14 6.37
C ILE A 41 -4.53 -3.06 5.86
N GLU A 42 -4.33 -4.37 5.99
CA GLU A 42 -5.40 -5.34 5.80
C GLU A 42 -6.48 -5.10 6.85
N ARG A 43 -7.66 -4.69 6.39
CA ARG A 43 -8.86 -4.68 7.22
C ARG A 43 -9.53 -6.02 7.06
N THR A 44 -9.21 -6.97 7.93
CA THR A 44 -10.06 -8.14 8.08
C THR A 44 -11.43 -7.61 8.53
N PRO A 45 -12.52 -7.81 7.76
CA PRO A 45 -13.84 -7.50 8.29
C PRO A 45 -13.98 -8.30 9.57
N ALA A 46 -14.34 -7.63 10.68
CA ALA A 46 -14.53 -8.29 11.95
C ALA A 46 -15.41 -9.51 11.68
N GLN A 47 -14.84 -10.72 11.84
CA GLN A 47 -15.68 -11.89 12.00
C GLN A 47 -16.47 -11.58 13.25
N PRO A 48 -17.81 -11.46 13.17
CA PRO A 48 -18.57 -11.21 14.37
C PRO A 48 -18.27 -12.38 15.31
N ALA A 49 -17.73 -12.07 16.50
CA ALA A 49 -17.25 -13.06 17.48
C ALA A 49 -18.34 -14.07 17.89
N PHE A 50 -19.59 -13.78 17.53
CA PHE A 50 -20.74 -14.66 17.56
C PHE A 50 -21.42 -14.51 16.20
N GLY A 51 -21.83 -15.60 15.54
CA GLY A 51 -22.36 -15.66 14.16
C GLY A 51 -23.66 -14.87 13.89
N ILE A 52 -23.70 -13.59 14.23
CA ILE A 52 -24.73 -12.65 13.83
C ILE A 52 -24.23 -12.06 12.52
N ALA A 53 -24.78 -12.55 11.41
CA ALA A 53 -24.51 -12.01 10.09
C ALA A 53 -24.77 -10.50 10.10
N VAL A 54 -23.70 -9.70 10.08
CA VAL A 54 -23.83 -8.28 9.74
C VAL A 54 -24.12 -8.27 8.25
N ILE A 55 -25.40 -8.26 7.90
CA ILE A 55 -25.85 -7.91 6.56
C ILE A 55 -25.35 -6.48 6.35
N HIS A 56 -24.26 -6.32 5.62
CA HIS A 56 -23.85 -5.01 5.12
C HIS A 56 -24.79 -4.69 3.96
N PRO A 57 -25.71 -3.71 4.07
CA PRO A 57 -26.50 -3.32 2.93
C PRO A 57 -25.58 -2.58 1.96
N LEU A 58 -25.75 -2.89 0.67
CA LEU A 58 -25.16 -2.23 -0.50
C LEU A 58 -23.79 -2.73 -0.95
N ARG A 59 -23.79 -3.94 -1.53
CA ARG A 59 -23.02 -4.17 -2.76
C ARG A 59 -23.99 -4.28 -3.93
N ARG A 60 -24.34 -3.12 -4.52
CA ARG A 60 -24.85 -3.02 -5.88
C ARG A 60 -24.21 -1.80 -6.55
N LEU A 61 -24.00 -1.94 -7.87
CA LEU A 61 -23.37 -1.04 -8.84
C LEU A 61 -21.87 -1.36 -9.02
N LYS A 62 -21.41 -2.00 -10.10
CA LYS A 62 -21.98 -2.24 -11.44
C LYS A 62 -21.92 -3.72 -11.81
#